data_AF-A0A919LDH0-F1
#
_entry.id   AF-A0A919LDH0-F1
#
_cell.length_a   1.000
_cell.length_b   1.000
_cell.length_c   1.000
_cell.angle_alpha   90.00
_cell.angle_beta   90.00
_cell.angle_gamma   90.00
#
_symmetry.space_group_name_H-M   'P 1'
#
loop_
_entity.id
_entity.type
_entity.pdbx_description
1 polymer ?
#
loop_
_entity_poly.entity_id
_entity_poly.type
_entity_poly.pdbx_seq_one_letter_code
_entity_poly.pdbx_strand_id
1 'polypeptide(L)'
;MTERTAAITRFSFVAAPVLLVFYGSVRLLAEGSKEPGAAWTTGHLAFLLGVLFFGVVCEGLRRTAAASGGPARRRVALAGAVAGLAGTAAAAAQAVIDLYAGLRAADKPEMSDIFARVQDVPGVMPVV
;
A
#
# COMPACT_ATOMS: atom_id res chain seq x y z
N MET A 1 8.02 20.86 13.16
CA MET A 1 7.38 20.30 11.94
C MET A 1 7.17 21.44 10.98
N THR A 2 7.55 21.33 9.72
CA THR A 2 7.30 22.42 8.74
C THR A 2 5.83 22.46 8.38
N GLU A 3 5.29 23.62 7.97
CA GLU A 3 3.90 23.73 7.50
C GLU A 3 3.61 22.76 6.36
N ARG A 4 4.58 22.56 5.45
CA ARG A 4 4.50 21.60 4.36
C ARG A 4 4.30 20.17 4.85
N THR A 5 5.05 19.74 5.85
CA THR A 5 4.88 18.40 6.44
C THR A 5 3.50 18.24 7.07
N ALA A 6 3.00 19.27 7.75
CA ALA A 6 1.66 19.27 8.35
C ALA A 6 0.55 19.16 7.30
N ALA A 7 0.67 19.91 6.20
CA ALA A 7 -0.28 19.87 5.09
C ALA A 7 -0.33 18.49 4.43
N ILE A 8 0.82 17.89 4.14
CA ILE A 8 0.91 16.53 3.56
C ILE A 8 0.26 15.50 4.49
N THR A 9 0.54 15.57 5.79
CA THR A 9 -0.08 14.65 6.77
C THR A 9 -1.61 14.79 6.78
N ARG A 10 -2.15 16.01 6.84
CA ARG A 10 -3.60 16.25 6.80
C ARG A 10 -4.24 15.74 5.51
N PHE A 11 -3.61 16.02 4.38
CA PHE A 11 -4.07 15.51 3.09
C PHE A 11 -4.08 13.98 3.06
N SER A 12 -3.03 13.34 3.61
CA SER A 12 -2.89 11.88 3.63
C SER A 12 -4.01 11.19 4.42
N PHE A 13 -4.52 11.81 5.48
CA PHE A 13 -5.66 11.29 6.26
C PHE A 13 -6.95 11.14 5.43
N VAL A 14 -7.09 11.91 4.35
CA VAL A 14 -8.23 11.81 3.42
C VAL A 14 -7.85 11.01 2.18
N ALA A 15 -6.68 11.29 1.60
CA ALA A 15 -6.23 10.67 0.36
C ALA A 15 -6.06 9.15 0.51
N ALA A 16 -5.44 8.66 1.59
CA ALA A 16 -5.24 7.24 1.81
C ALA A 16 -6.55 6.42 1.77
N PRO A 17 -7.56 6.70 2.62
CA PRO A 17 -8.81 5.94 2.60
C PRO A 17 -9.58 6.09 1.28
N VAL A 18 -9.62 7.29 0.69
CA VAL A 18 -10.32 7.51 -0.59
C VAL A 18 -9.71 6.66 -1.71
N LEU A 19 -8.38 6.63 -1.82
CA LEU A 19 -7.68 5.83 -2.82
C LEU A 19 -7.85 4.33 -2.58
N LEU A 20 -7.84 3.88 -1.32
CA LEU A 20 -8.08 2.47 -0.98
C LEU A 20 -9.53 2.04 -1.26
N VAL A 21 -10.51 2.90 -0.99
CA VAL A 21 -11.92 2.67 -1.36
C VAL A 21 -12.09 2.64 -2.88
N PHE A 22 -11.40 3.53 -3.60
CA PHE A 22 -11.41 3.53 -5.05
C PHE A 22 -10.79 2.24 -5.62
N TYR A 23 -9.62 1.82 -5.12
CA TYR A 23 -9.02 0.53 -5.47
C TYR A 23 -9.99 -0.64 -5.23
N GLY A 24 -10.58 -0.72 -4.02
CA GLY A 24 -11.54 -1.76 -3.68
C GLY A 24 -12.77 -1.75 -4.61
N SER A 25 -13.28 -0.57 -4.93
CA SER A 25 -14.39 -0.39 -5.87
C SER A 25 -14.01 -0.89 -7.27
N VAL A 26 -12.84 -0.54 -7.80
CA VAL A 26 -12.36 -1.05 -9.09
C VAL A 26 -12.24 -2.58 -9.08
N ARG A 27 -11.69 -3.16 -8.00
CA ARG A 27 -11.52 -4.61 -7.89
C ARG A 27 -12.84 -5.38 -7.80
N LEU A 28 -13.88 -4.77 -7.24
CA LEU A 28 -15.18 -5.42 -7.02
C LEU A 28 -16.18 -5.17 -8.16
N LEU A 29 -16.14 -3.98 -8.76
CA LEU A 29 -17.21 -3.51 -9.65
C LEU A 29 -16.78 -3.43 -11.12
N ALA A 30 -15.48 -3.29 -11.42
CA ALA A 30 -15.04 -3.20 -12.81
C ALA A 30 -14.82 -4.59 -13.41
N GLU A 31 -15.45 -4.82 -14.57
CA GLU A 31 -15.21 -5.99 -15.41
C GLU A 31 -13.75 -6.03 -15.86
N GLY A 32 -13.18 -7.24 -15.95
CA GLY A 32 -11.76 -7.41 -16.32
C GLY A 32 -10.77 -6.88 -15.27
N SER A 33 -11.19 -6.47 -14.08
CA SER A 33 -10.27 -5.95 -13.04
C SER A 33 -9.27 -6.98 -12.51
N LYS A 34 -9.44 -8.26 -12.85
CA LYS A 34 -8.53 -9.38 -12.54
C LYS A 34 -7.60 -9.73 -13.70
N GLU A 35 -7.79 -9.10 -14.85
CA GLU A 35 -7.07 -9.33 -16.10
C GLU A 35 -6.07 -8.19 -16.35
N PRO A 36 -4.96 -8.43 -17.09
CA PRO A 36 -4.10 -7.34 -17.55
C PRO A 36 -4.91 -6.27 -18.29
N GLY A 37 -4.63 -4.99 -18.02
CA GLY A 37 -5.31 -3.89 -18.69
C GLY A 37 -5.61 -2.69 -17.79
N ALA A 38 -6.51 -1.82 -18.28
CA ALA A 38 -6.77 -0.52 -17.68
C ALA A 38 -7.38 -0.60 -16.27
N ALA A 39 -8.34 -1.50 -16.05
CA ALA A 39 -8.97 -1.67 -14.74
C ALA A 39 -7.95 -2.16 -13.69
N TRP A 40 -7.14 -3.16 -14.04
CA TRP A 40 -6.05 -3.63 -13.19
C TRP A 40 -5.04 -2.52 -12.86
N THR A 41 -4.53 -1.84 -13.88
CA THR A 41 -3.50 -0.80 -13.72
C THR A 41 -4.01 0.37 -12.88
N THR A 42 -5.21 0.86 -13.18
CA THR A 42 -5.82 1.99 -12.46
C THR A 42 -6.08 1.63 -10.99
N GLY A 43 -6.58 0.42 -10.73
CA GLY A 43 -6.77 -0.07 -9.37
C GLY A 43 -5.45 -0.13 -8.60
N HIS A 44 -4.42 -0.77 -9.14
CA HIS A 44 -3.15 -0.94 -8.43
C HIS A 44 -2.34 0.36 -8.29
N LEU A 45 -2.49 1.32 -9.20
CA LEU A 45 -1.95 2.67 -9.00
C LEU A 45 -2.61 3.37 -7.82
N ALA A 46 -3.94 3.30 -7.71
CA ALA A 46 -4.65 3.85 -6.57
C ALA A 46 -4.27 3.13 -5.27
N PHE A 47 -4.13 1.81 -5.31
CA PHE A 47 -3.66 1.03 -4.17
C PHE A 47 -2.27 1.47 -3.71
N LEU A 48 -1.30 1.54 -4.63
CA LEU A 48 0.08 1.97 -4.35
C LEU A 48 0.11 3.37 -3.71
N LEU A 49 -0.56 4.34 -4.32
CA LEU A 49 -0.62 5.69 -3.76
C LEU A 49 -1.33 5.71 -2.40
N GLY A 50 -2.43 4.96 -2.26
CA GLY A 50 -3.18 4.83 -1.02
C GLY A 50 -2.33 4.30 0.14
N VAL A 51 -1.56 3.24 -0.09
CA VAL A 51 -0.68 2.67 0.96
C VAL A 51 0.50 3.58 1.28
N LEU A 52 1.06 4.30 0.30
CA LEU A 52 2.13 5.29 0.56
C LEU A 52 1.62 6.44 1.44
N PHE A 53 0.42 6.97 1.18
CA PHE A 53 -0.21 7.96 2.06
C PHE A 53 -0.55 7.36 3.42
N PHE A 54 -0.95 6.09 3.49
CA PHE A 54 -1.17 5.40 4.77
C PHE A 54 0.11 5.32 5.61
N GLY A 55 1.27 5.09 5.00
CA GLY A 55 2.57 5.17 5.68
C GLY A 55 2.82 6.55 6.32
N VAL A 56 2.46 7.64 5.61
CA VAL A 56 2.51 9.01 6.15
C VAL A 56 1.56 9.18 7.33
N VAL A 57 0.35 8.59 7.26
CA VAL A 57 -0.62 8.58 8.36
C VAL A 57 -0.04 7.87 9.59
N CYS A 58 0.58 6.70 9.44
CA CYS A 58 1.21 5.98 10.54
C CYS A 58 2.25 6.84 11.27
N GLU A 59 3.11 7.53 10.53
CA GLU A 59 4.12 8.42 11.10
C GLU A 59 3.49 9.66 11.77
N GLY A 60 2.45 10.24 11.16
CA GLY A 60 1.68 11.35 11.76
C GLY A 60 1.03 10.97 13.09
N LEU A 61 0.44 9.77 13.15
CA LEU A 61 -0.15 9.21 14.38
C LEU A 61 0.92 8.93 15.43
N ARG A 62 2.08 8.37 15.05
CA ARG A 62 3.21 8.14 15.96
C ARG A 62 3.62 9.42 16.67
N ARG A 63 3.83 10.50 15.90
CA ARG A 63 4.24 11.81 16.43
C ARG A 63 3.19 12.39 17.37
N THR A 64 1.93 12.35 16.96
CA THR A 64 0.80 12.88 17.74
C THR A 64 0.65 12.12 19.06
N ALA A 65 0.73 10.79 19.02
CA ALA A 65 0.63 9.96 20.21
C ALA A 65 1.84 10.10 21.15
N ALA A 66 3.04 10.26 20.60
CA ALA A 66 4.26 10.43 21.38
C ALA A 66 4.37 11.82 22.05
N ALA A 67 3.80 12.86 21.44
CA ALA A 67 3.88 14.23 21.95
C ALA A 67 3.13 14.46 23.27
N SER A 68 2.05 13.72 23.50
CA SER A 68 1.16 13.92 24.66
C SER A 68 1.11 12.71 25.61
N GLY A 69 2.16 11.88 25.64
CA GLY A 69 2.16 10.58 26.31
C GLY A 69 3.37 10.29 27.21
N GLY A 70 3.12 9.50 28.26
CA GLY A 70 4.17 8.86 29.05
C GLY A 70 4.90 7.73 28.30
N PRO A 71 5.91 7.09 28.93
CA PRO A 71 6.80 6.13 28.28
C PRO A 71 6.08 4.96 27.59
N ALA A 72 5.01 4.44 28.19
CA ALA A 72 4.22 3.35 27.62
C ALA A 72 3.54 3.74 26.30
N ARG A 73 2.89 4.91 26.26
CA ARG A 73 2.23 5.43 25.05
C ARG A 73 3.23 5.65 23.91
N ARG A 74 4.43 6.12 24.22
CA ARG A 74 5.52 6.30 23.24
C ARG A 74 5.98 4.96 22.66
N ARG A 75 6.10 3.91 23.48
CA ARG A 75 6.45 2.55 23.03
C ARG A 75 5.38 1.96 22.11
N VAL A 76 4.11 2.06 22.49
CA VAL A 76 2.98 1.59 21.66
C VAL A 76 2.92 2.36 20.34
N ALA A 77 3.07 3.69 20.38
CA ALA A 77 3.10 4.51 19.17
C ALA A 77 4.25 4.10 18.22
N LEU A 78 5.45 3.85 18.77
CA LEU A 78 6.58 3.38 17.98
C LEU A 78 6.32 2.00 17.37
N ALA A 79 5.86 1.03 18.17
CA ALA A 79 5.58 -0.32 17.70
C ALA A 79 4.50 -0.32 16.59
N GLY A 80 3.41 0.42 16.78
CA GLY A 80 2.37 0.58 15.77
C GLY A 80 2.87 1.24 14.49
N ALA A 81 3.74 2.23 14.59
CA ALA A 81 4.34 2.86 13.42
C ALA A 81 5.31 1.94 12.68
N VAL A 82 6.13 1.18 13.40
CA VAL A 82 7.02 0.18 12.79
C VAL A 82 6.21 -0.88 12.05
N ALA A 83 5.18 -1.43 12.70
CA ALA A 83 4.30 -2.41 12.06
C ALA A 83 3.58 -1.81 10.83
N GLY A 84 3.04 -0.60 10.95
CA GLY A 84 2.37 0.10 9.85
C GLY A 84 3.29 0.41 8.67
N LEU A 85 4.53 0.83 8.94
CA LEU A 85 5.52 1.11 7.91
C LEU A 85 6.06 -0.17 7.26
N ALA A 86 6.27 -1.23 8.03
CA ALA A 86 6.63 -2.55 7.49
C ALA A 86 5.53 -3.08 6.58
N GLY A 87 4.26 -3.01 7.01
CA GLY A 87 3.11 -3.37 6.18
C GLY A 87 2.98 -2.49 4.94
N THR A 88 3.22 -1.18 5.06
CA THR A 88 3.23 -0.25 3.92
C THR A 88 4.31 -0.63 2.91
N ALA A 89 5.53 -0.95 3.37
CA ALA A 89 6.62 -1.35 2.50
C ALA A 89 6.31 -2.66 1.76
N ALA A 90 5.79 -3.66 2.47
CA ALA A 90 5.36 -4.93 1.88
C ALA A 90 4.24 -4.73 0.85
N ALA A 91 3.21 -3.96 1.19
CA ALA A 91 2.09 -3.68 0.29
C ALA A 91 2.52 -2.86 -0.94
N ALA A 92 3.42 -1.90 -0.78
CA ALA A 92 3.96 -1.13 -1.88
C ALA A 92 4.82 -2.00 -2.82
N ALA A 93 5.66 -2.89 -2.26
CA ALA A 93 6.41 -3.85 -3.04
C ALA A 93 5.49 -4.78 -3.85
N GLN A 94 4.45 -5.32 -3.20
CA GLN A 94 3.42 -6.13 -3.88
C GLN A 94 2.73 -5.34 -5.00
N ALA A 95 2.29 -4.11 -4.73
CA ALA A 95 1.62 -3.27 -5.73
C ALA A 95 2.51 -2.96 -6.95
N VAL A 96 3.82 -2.80 -6.74
CA VAL A 96 4.79 -2.64 -7.83
C VAL A 96 4.90 -3.92 -8.67
N ILE A 97 4.94 -5.09 -8.03
CA ILE A 97 4.92 -6.39 -8.72
C ILE A 97 3.62 -6.54 -9.52
N ASP A 98 2.47 -6.22 -8.92
CA ASP A 98 1.16 -6.28 -9.57
C ASP A 98 1.10 -5.37 -10.81
N LEU A 99 1.60 -4.14 -10.69
CA LEU A 99 1.67 -3.20 -11.82
C LEU A 99 2.60 -3.72 -12.91
N TYR A 100 3.77 -4.23 -12.56
CA TYR A 100 4.70 -4.80 -13.52
C TYR A 100 4.07 -5.99 -14.28
N ALA A 101 3.47 -6.93 -13.55
CA ALA A 101 2.85 -8.11 -14.16
C ALA A 101 1.69 -7.73 -15.09
N GLY A 102 0.81 -6.82 -14.65
CA GLY A 102 -0.33 -6.37 -15.44
C GLY A 102 0.01 -5.49 -16.64
N LEU A 103 1.12 -4.75 -16.59
CA LEU A 103 1.62 -3.98 -17.74
C LEU A 103 2.39 -4.84 -18.74
N ARG A 104 3.03 -5.93 -18.27
CA ARG A 104 3.88 -6.77 -19.10
C ARG A 104 3.12 -7.89 -19.80
N ALA A 105 2.11 -8.48 -19.17
CA ALA A 105 1.38 -9.60 -19.73
C ALA A 105 0.39 -9.18 -20.82
N ALA A 106 0.29 -9.98 -21.88
CA ALA A 106 -0.75 -9.84 -22.89
C ALA A 106 -2.10 -10.37 -22.41
N ASP A 107 -2.10 -11.37 -21.53
CA ASP A 107 -3.29 -12.06 -21.06
C ASP A 107 -3.12 -12.67 -19.64
N LYS A 108 -4.18 -13.30 -19.14
CA LYS A 108 -4.20 -13.89 -17.80
C LYS A 108 -3.18 -15.00 -17.59
N PRO A 109 -3.02 -15.96 -18.53
CA PRO A 109 -1.99 -16.99 -18.41
C PRO A 109 -0.60 -16.41 -18.28
N GLU A 110 -0.19 -15.50 -19.18
CA GLU A 110 1.16 -14.89 -19.12
C GLU A 110 1.36 -14.10 -17.81
N MET A 111 0.33 -13.39 -17.33
CA MET A 111 0.41 -12.68 -16.06
C MET A 111 0.64 -13.64 -14.88
N SER A 112 0.01 -14.81 -14.91
CA SER A 112 0.17 -15.84 -13.89
C SER A 112 1.58 -16.43 -13.90
N ASP A 113 2.16 -16.64 -15.09
CA ASP A 113 3.55 -17.08 -15.23
C ASP A 113 4.56 -16.05 -14.70
N ILE A 114 4.29 -14.75 -14.88
CA ILE A 114 5.11 -13.68 -14.29
C ILE A 114 5.06 -13.75 -12.76
N PHE A 115 3.87 -13.88 -12.17
CA PHE A 115 3.73 -14.01 -10.72
C PHE A 115 4.45 -15.24 -10.17
N ALA A 116 4.36 -16.38 -10.85
CA ALA A 116 5.05 -17.60 -10.44
C ALA A 116 6.57 -17.38 -10.33
N ARG A 117 7.19 -16.71 -11.33
CA ARG A 117 8.62 -16.37 -11.28
C ARG A 117 9.00 -15.45 -10.13
N VAL A 118 8.12 -14.52 -9.74
CA VAL A 118 8.35 -13.66 -8.57
C VAL A 118 8.25 -14.45 -7.28
N GLN A 119 7.26 -15.35 -7.18
CA GLN A 119 7.04 -16.20 -6.01
C GLN A 119 8.16 -17.24 -5.80
N ASP A 120 8.83 -17.66 -6.87
CA ASP A 120 10.00 -18.54 -6.81
C ASP A 120 11.25 -17.89 -6.18
N VAL A 121 11.26 -16.56 -6.00
CA VAL A 121 12.37 -15.88 -5.32
C VAL A 121 12.35 -16.21 -3.82
N PRO A 122 13.46 -16.73 -3.26
CA PRO A 122 13.53 -17.07 -1.84
C PRO A 122 13.15 -15.89 -0.93
N GLY A 123 12.23 -16.15 0.01
CA GLY A 123 11.75 -15.14 0.96
C GLY A 123 10.55 -14.29 0.50
N VAL A 124 10.06 -14.48 -0.73
CA VAL A 124 8.81 -13.83 -1.18
C VAL A 124 7.58 -14.53 -0.63
N MET A 125 7.55 -15.85 -0.72
CA MET A 125 6.45 -16.65 -0.17
C MET A 125 6.59 -16.83 1.34
N PRO A 126 5.47 -16.85 2.10
CA PRO A 126 5.50 -17.19 3.51
C PRO A 126 6.11 -18.58 3.73
N VAL A 127 6.88 -18.73 4.81
CA VAL A 127 7.34 -20.04 5.28
C VAL A 127 6.12 -20.77 5.84
N VAL A 128 5.47 -21.59 5.01
CA VAL A 128 4.36 -22.47 5.40
C VAL A 128 4.84 -23.90 5.57
#